data_AF-A0A7C2KUB1-F1
#
_entry.id   AF-A0A7C2KUB1-F1
#
_cell.length_a   1.000
_cell.length_b   1.000
_cell.length_c   1.000
_cell.angle_alpha   90.00
_cell.angle_beta   90.00
_cell.angle_gamma   90.00
#
_symmetry.space_group_name_H-M   'P 1'
#
loop_
_entity.id
_entity.type
_entity.pdbx_description
1 polymer ?
#
loop_
_entity_poly.entity_id
_entity_poly.type
_entity_poly.pdbx_seq_one_letter_code
_entity_poly.pdbx_strand_id
1 'polypeptide(L)'
;MHTRMTKHVGRTLSLVAVLLLAASPTLAQRVSGQWDFSDPGNRLKATVGQDGSYWTLPQTDQSSEVLFGSPNSFGIAALPGGDGTEGVMKFPAFDSFNGIEVWPGLAATPGWFYVNDYTLIMDVFYTPQSANDWRSLWQTNACNTNDGDFFINPQDGIGISGQYDGNVTANAWHRLAFAVGLDGPDPNDPNTVVDKYIDGVLVGSQILSLSADSRWSLYTLSDALPSMVFADESGDTAIGYVSSLQLRDHRMTPAQVAALGGPSATGIPGGTGVAGQWDFENPAAGLDATFGNDLTFFNAFLDRGCAEPNCPQDLPAATQFGTTTAFAIPDLPDGPGDVMRYPATVPCTAYLFPHGAEANGGGTRVNNYTVITDLFFTNDDWSNPPAGHDPGWTPIYQTNPANAEDAMLWVRITDGALGDDGYYGGTLGWVQPERWMRLVAVVEYDPDFVDPNNPGDDVFVTKYVIYDDDTRVGPVHHATGAGDDFLDGKRALRTNEEAGFDALLFFTNNWWSPVYTHSGYVSSIQVRDYAMPPAEVAALPGPRAAGIPCDPVCPECPEDINGDGVVSLPDLAILLANFGRTDAGPEDGDINGDGSVNLADLALFLSAYGTTCS
;
A
#
# COMPACT_ATOMS: atom_id res chain seq x y z
N MET A 1 -81.32 -23.17 -0.79
CA MET A 1 -81.84 -22.11 0.09
C MET A 1 -80.69 -21.64 0.96
N HIS A 2 -80.49 -20.33 1.05
CA HIS A 2 -79.57 -19.50 1.87
C HIS A 2 -78.72 -20.12 2.99
N THR A 3 -77.59 -19.59 3.47
CA THR A 3 -76.60 -18.53 3.14
C THR A 3 -75.60 -18.55 4.32
N ARG A 4 -74.30 -18.38 4.03
CA ARG A 4 -73.20 -17.83 4.86
C ARG A 4 -72.58 -18.59 6.07
N MET A 5 -71.28 -18.86 5.85
CA MET A 5 -70.07 -18.44 6.59
C MET A 5 -69.84 -18.92 8.04
N THR A 6 -68.78 -19.72 8.20
CA THR A 6 -67.76 -19.51 9.25
C THR A 6 -66.36 -19.92 8.79
N LYS A 7 -65.44 -18.97 8.98
CA LYS A 7 -63.98 -18.91 8.91
C LYS A 7 -63.17 -20.23 8.94
N HIS A 8 -62.25 -20.38 7.99
CA HIS A 8 -60.97 -21.04 8.21
C HIS A 8 -59.81 -20.09 7.89
N VAL A 9 -58.90 -20.02 8.86
CA VAL A 9 -57.70 -19.19 8.92
C VAL A 9 -56.65 -19.79 7.99
N GLY A 10 -56.33 -19.08 6.90
CA GLY A 10 -55.13 -19.34 6.11
C GLY A 10 -53.94 -18.65 6.77
N ARG A 11 -52.92 -19.42 7.15
CA ARG A 11 -51.63 -18.90 7.61
C ARG A 11 -50.93 -18.21 6.44
N THR A 12 -50.77 -16.89 6.53
CA THR A 12 -49.84 -16.10 5.72
C THR A 12 -48.42 -16.37 6.23
N LEU A 13 -47.60 -17.09 5.46
CA LEU A 13 -46.14 -17.00 5.59
C LEU A 13 -45.72 -15.68 4.93
N SER A 14 -45.26 -14.71 5.72
CA SER A 14 -44.50 -13.59 5.19
C SER A 14 -43.06 -14.04 5.03
N LEU A 15 -42.61 -14.21 3.78
CA LEU A 15 -41.18 -14.29 3.46
C LEU A 15 -40.61 -12.88 3.65
N VAL A 16 -39.83 -12.68 4.69
CA VAL A 16 -38.92 -11.53 4.79
C VAL A 16 -37.66 -11.97 4.05
N ALA A 17 -37.50 -11.49 2.81
CA ALA A 17 -36.21 -11.58 2.14
C ALA A 17 -35.28 -10.58 2.82
N VAL A 18 -34.36 -11.09 3.64
CA VAL A 18 -33.20 -10.33 4.11
C VAL A 18 -32.30 -10.18 2.89
N LEU A 19 -32.31 -9.00 2.28
CA LEU A 19 -31.30 -8.61 1.31
C LEU A 19 -30.02 -8.40 2.13
N LEU A 20 -29.11 -9.40 2.13
CA LEU A 20 -27.74 -9.13 2.52
C LEU A 20 -27.19 -8.18 1.46
N LEU A 21 -27.06 -6.90 1.80
CA LEU A 21 -26.03 -6.09 1.17
C LEU A 21 -24.71 -6.70 1.62
N ALA A 22 -24.09 -7.50 0.76
CA ALA A 22 -22.65 -7.66 0.85
C ALA A 22 -22.08 -6.26 0.63
N ALA A 23 -21.46 -5.69 1.66
CA ALA A 23 -20.53 -4.60 1.44
C ALA A 23 -19.47 -5.17 0.50
N SER A 24 -19.39 -4.64 -0.72
CA SER A 24 -18.22 -4.88 -1.56
C SER A 24 -17.01 -4.41 -0.75
N PRO A 25 -15.94 -5.20 -0.63
CA PRO A 25 -14.71 -4.68 -0.07
C PRO A 25 -14.32 -3.45 -0.90
N THR A 26 -14.15 -2.31 -0.25
CA THR A 26 -13.44 -1.18 -0.86
C THR A 26 -12.08 -1.70 -1.26
N LEU A 27 -11.82 -1.80 -2.57
CA LEU A 27 -10.49 -2.10 -3.07
C LEU A 27 -9.53 -1.08 -2.47
N ALA A 28 -8.45 -1.57 -1.84
CA ALA A 28 -7.39 -0.71 -1.35
C ALA A 28 -6.89 0.15 -2.52
N GLN A 29 -6.91 1.47 -2.36
CA GLN A 29 -6.52 2.41 -3.40
C GLN A 29 -5.00 2.36 -3.59
N ARG A 30 -4.54 1.55 -4.54
CA ARG A 30 -3.16 1.08 -4.61
C ARG A 30 -2.35 1.81 -5.68
N VAL A 31 -1.04 1.99 -5.41
CA VAL A 31 -0.04 2.29 -6.44
C VAL A 31 0.49 0.97 -7.01
N SER A 32 0.27 0.73 -8.29
CA SER A 32 0.68 -0.51 -8.95
C SER A 32 2.00 -0.40 -9.69
N GLY A 33 2.40 0.82 -10.02
CA GLY A 33 3.67 1.15 -10.65
C GLY A 33 4.13 2.52 -10.19
N GLN A 34 5.40 2.66 -9.83
CA GLN A 34 6.06 3.94 -9.57
C GLN A 34 7.50 3.91 -10.05
N TRP A 35 7.91 4.91 -10.81
CA TRP A 35 9.27 5.08 -11.32
C TRP A 35 9.75 6.50 -11.04
N ASP A 36 10.77 6.65 -10.19
CA ASP A 36 11.30 7.97 -9.76
C ASP A 36 12.68 8.31 -10.35
N PHE A 37 13.23 7.42 -11.20
CA PHE A 37 14.48 7.62 -11.96
C PHE A 37 15.71 8.04 -11.11
N SER A 38 15.67 7.77 -9.80
CA SER A 38 16.64 8.26 -8.82
C SER A 38 17.79 7.27 -8.56
N ASP A 39 17.60 5.98 -8.85
CA ASP A 39 18.59 4.92 -8.62
C ASP A 39 19.77 5.00 -9.62
N PRO A 40 21.01 5.28 -9.17
CA PRO A 40 22.18 5.35 -10.05
C PRO A 40 22.60 4.02 -10.67
N GLY A 41 22.18 2.87 -10.13
CA GLY A 41 22.54 1.53 -10.61
C GLY A 41 21.59 0.97 -11.68
N ASN A 42 20.30 1.24 -11.57
CA ASN A 42 19.29 0.91 -12.58
C ASN A 42 18.23 2.02 -12.63
N ARG A 43 18.35 2.90 -13.63
CA ARG A 43 17.55 4.13 -13.68
C ARG A 43 16.11 3.94 -14.20
N LEU A 44 15.78 2.78 -14.75
CA LEU A 44 14.40 2.39 -15.07
C LEU A 44 13.81 1.46 -13.99
N LYS A 45 14.54 1.22 -12.90
CA LYS A 45 14.04 0.44 -11.76
C LYS A 45 12.75 1.07 -11.22
N ALA A 46 11.76 0.23 -10.98
CA ALA A 46 10.54 0.67 -10.34
C ALA A 46 10.77 0.81 -8.83
N THR A 47 10.30 1.90 -8.24
CA THR A 47 10.16 2.03 -6.79
C THR A 47 9.03 1.13 -6.29
N VAL A 48 7.95 1.01 -7.05
CA VAL A 48 6.83 0.09 -6.82
C VAL A 48 6.47 -0.57 -8.15
N GLY A 49 6.21 -1.87 -8.14
CA GLY A 49 5.82 -2.61 -9.35
C GLY A 49 6.99 -3.24 -10.09
N GLN A 50 6.85 -3.42 -11.41
CA GLN A 50 7.88 -4.02 -12.26
C GLN A 50 8.77 -2.97 -12.91
N ASP A 51 10.05 -3.26 -13.03
CA ASP A 51 11.03 -2.40 -13.70
C ASP A 51 10.60 -2.04 -15.13
N GLY A 52 10.86 -0.79 -15.50
CA GLY A 52 10.68 -0.33 -16.86
C GLY A 52 11.77 -0.87 -17.79
N SER A 53 11.49 -0.86 -19.08
CA SER A 53 12.42 -1.32 -20.12
C SER A 53 12.46 -0.34 -21.30
N TYR A 54 13.51 -0.44 -22.13
CA TYR A 54 13.53 0.29 -23.39
C TYR A 54 12.82 -0.54 -24.45
N TRP A 55 11.80 0.04 -25.09
CA TRP A 55 11.26 -0.52 -26.32
C TRP A 55 12.09 0.00 -27.49
N THR A 56 12.86 -0.87 -28.15
CA THR A 56 13.67 -0.46 -29.31
C THR A 56 13.73 -1.55 -30.37
N LEU A 57 13.80 -1.15 -31.64
CA LEU A 57 14.27 -2.03 -32.71
C LEU A 57 15.79 -1.88 -32.89
N PRO A 58 16.56 -2.98 -33.05
CA PRO A 58 18.03 -2.93 -33.10
C PRO A 58 18.64 -2.02 -34.19
N GLN A 59 17.85 -1.62 -35.18
CA GLN A 59 18.30 -0.80 -36.31
C GLN A 59 18.08 0.71 -36.09
N THR A 60 17.20 1.08 -35.16
CA THR A 60 16.81 2.46 -34.85
C THR A 60 16.96 2.77 -33.35
N ASP A 61 17.72 1.97 -32.61
CA ASP A 61 17.86 2.06 -31.15
C ASP A 61 18.28 3.46 -30.66
N GLN A 62 17.36 4.12 -29.94
CA GLN A 62 17.54 5.42 -29.31
C GLN A 62 17.77 5.34 -27.79
N SER A 63 17.95 4.14 -27.20
CA SER A 63 18.16 3.98 -25.75
C SER A 63 19.34 4.81 -25.22
N SER A 64 20.41 4.96 -26.01
CA SER A 64 21.58 5.77 -25.63
C SER A 64 21.33 7.29 -25.62
N GLU A 65 20.21 7.75 -26.19
CA GLU A 65 19.77 9.15 -26.16
C GLU A 65 18.94 9.47 -24.92
N VAL A 66 18.48 8.45 -24.19
CA VAL A 66 17.86 8.60 -22.87
C VAL A 66 18.95 8.87 -21.85
N LEU A 67 18.87 10.01 -21.18
CA LEU A 67 19.88 10.47 -20.23
C LEU A 67 19.26 10.59 -18.84
N PHE A 68 20.00 10.17 -17.83
CA PHE A 68 19.61 10.36 -16.44
C PHE A 68 20.56 11.33 -15.77
N GLY A 69 20.00 12.18 -14.92
CA GLY A 69 20.75 13.21 -14.23
C GLY A 69 19.87 13.96 -13.27
N SER A 70 20.24 15.22 -13.01
CA SER A 70 19.46 16.13 -12.20
C SER A 70 19.11 17.41 -12.96
N PRO A 71 18.14 18.21 -12.47
CA PRO A 71 17.84 19.52 -13.05
C PRO A 71 19.09 20.39 -13.27
N ASN A 72 19.97 20.45 -12.27
CA ASN A 72 21.23 21.20 -12.36
C ASN A 72 22.15 20.68 -13.49
N SER A 73 22.22 19.36 -13.66
CA SER A 73 23.06 18.74 -14.72
C SER A 73 22.51 19.00 -16.13
N PHE A 74 21.19 19.11 -16.27
CA PHE A 74 20.53 19.38 -17.54
C PHE A 74 20.30 20.88 -17.82
N GLY A 75 20.55 21.75 -16.83
CA GLY A 75 20.32 23.18 -16.94
C GLY A 75 18.85 23.56 -16.99
N ILE A 76 17.98 22.78 -16.34
CA ILE A 76 16.54 23.05 -16.19
C ILE A 76 16.22 23.49 -14.76
N ALA A 77 15.01 24.02 -14.53
CA ALA A 77 14.60 24.43 -13.20
C ALA A 77 14.52 23.23 -12.24
N ALA A 78 14.94 23.42 -10.99
CA ALA A 78 14.72 22.45 -9.92
C ALA A 78 13.23 22.18 -9.71
N LEU A 79 12.90 20.99 -9.20
CA LEU A 79 11.53 20.72 -8.75
C LEU A 79 11.18 21.63 -7.56
N PRO A 80 9.90 22.00 -7.38
CA PRO A 80 9.45 22.74 -6.20
C PRO A 80 9.89 22.05 -4.90
N GLY A 81 10.43 22.82 -3.95
CA GLY A 81 10.98 22.30 -2.69
C GLY A 81 12.37 21.68 -2.80
N GLY A 82 12.94 21.61 -4.00
CA GLY A 82 14.24 20.99 -4.28
C GLY A 82 15.41 21.95 -4.45
N ASP A 83 16.61 21.38 -4.57
CA ASP A 83 17.86 22.11 -4.84
C ASP A 83 18.46 21.82 -6.24
N GLY A 84 17.75 21.04 -7.06
CA GLY A 84 18.15 20.69 -8.42
C GLY A 84 19.05 19.46 -8.50
N THR A 85 19.14 18.68 -7.43
CA THR A 85 19.86 17.39 -7.38
C THR A 85 18.96 16.17 -7.54
N GLU A 86 17.65 16.38 -7.72
CA GLU A 86 16.64 15.33 -7.85
C GLU A 86 16.89 14.45 -9.09
N GLY A 87 16.50 13.17 -9.02
CA GLY A 87 16.60 12.26 -10.16
C GLY A 87 15.63 12.64 -11.28
N VAL A 88 16.12 12.76 -12.51
CA VAL A 88 15.33 13.09 -13.69
C VAL A 88 15.78 12.25 -14.88
N MET A 89 14.82 11.71 -15.61
CA MET A 89 15.03 11.15 -16.94
C MET A 89 14.77 12.22 -17.99
N LYS A 90 15.74 12.43 -18.89
CA LYS A 90 15.58 13.16 -20.15
C LYS A 90 15.40 12.15 -21.27
N PHE A 91 14.37 12.31 -22.08
CA PHE A 91 14.10 11.47 -23.25
C PHE A 91 14.16 12.29 -24.56
N PRO A 92 14.59 11.66 -25.67
CA PRO A 92 14.60 12.30 -26.99
C PRO A 92 13.17 12.36 -27.57
N ALA A 93 13.04 12.95 -28.76
CA ALA A 93 11.87 12.67 -29.60
C ALA A 93 12.05 11.25 -30.17
N PHE A 94 11.38 10.27 -29.56
CA PHE A 94 11.43 8.89 -30.03
C PHE A 94 10.78 8.76 -31.41
N ASP A 95 11.41 8.00 -32.32
CA ASP A 95 10.77 7.60 -33.56
C ASP A 95 9.70 6.51 -33.30
N SER A 96 9.02 6.08 -34.36
CA SER A 96 7.92 5.10 -34.28
C SER A 96 8.32 3.71 -33.76
N PHE A 97 9.61 3.47 -33.55
CA PHE A 97 10.17 2.18 -33.12
C PHE A 97 10.94 2.28 -31.79
N ASN A 98 10.79 3.39 -31.08
CA ASN A 98 11.44 3.61 -29.79
C ASN A 98 10.47 4.16 -28.74
N GLY A 99 10.75 3.87 -27.47
CA GLY A 99 9.96 4.32 -26.33
C GLY A 99 10.43 3.71 -25.03
N ILE A 100 9.67 3.95 -23.95
CA ILE A 100 9.86 3.28 -22.66
C ILE A 100 8.66 2.36 -22.42
N GLU A 101 8.93 1.12 -22.01
CA GLU A 101 7.92 0.15 -21.58
C GLU A 101 7.75 0.21 -20.08
N VAL A 102 6.50 0.21 -19.62
CA VAL A 102 6.16 0.01 -18.22
C VAL A 102 5.03 -1.00 -18.11
N TRP A 103 5.05 -1.83 -17.07
CA TRP A 103 4.02 -2.82 -16.83
C TRP A 103 3.04 -2.32 -15.77
N PRO A 104 1.74 -2.23 -16.09
CA PRO A 104 0.74 -1.77 -15.12
C PRO A 104 0.71 -2.59 -13.84
N GLY A 105 0.96 -3.91 -13.91
CA GLY A 105 0.98 -4.79 -12.73
C GLY A 105 -0.39 -4.94 -12.06
N LEU A 106 -1.47 -4.83 -12.83
CA LEU A 106 -2.85 -4.75 -12.34
C LEU A 106 -3.67 -5.97 -12.77
N ALA A 107 -4.53 -6.46 -11.87
CA ALA A 107 -5.57 -7.43 -12.24
C ALA A 107 -6.66 -6.75 -13.08
N ALA A 108 -7.44 -7.56 -13.82
CA ALA A 108 -8.60 -7.04 -14.54
C ALA A 108 -9.60 -6.37 -13.58
N THR A 109 -10.26 -5.31 -14.03
CA THR A 109 -11.36 -4.70 -13.27
C THR A 109 -12.47 -5.75 -13.06
N PRO A 110 -13.01 -5.92 -11.84
CA PRO A 110 -13.98 -6.98 -11.56
C PRO A 110 -15.15 -7.02 -12.55
N GLY A 111 -15.31 -8.16 -13.23
CA GLY A 111 -16.35 -8.35 -14.25
C GLY A 111 -15.92 -8.07 -15.70
N TRP A 112 -14.67 -7.66 -15.93
CA TRP A 112 -14.10 -7.35 -17.23
C TRP A 112 -12.84 -8.17 -17.53
N PHE A 113 -12.33 -8.12 -18.76
CA PHE A 113 -11.12 -8.84 -19.18
C PHE A 113 -9.84 -8.05 -18.99
N TYR A 114 -9.92 -6.72 -19.02
CA TYR A 114 -8.79 -5.80 -18.90
C TYR A 114 -8.94 -4.84 -17.71
N VAL A 115 -7.92 -4.03 -17.48
CA VAL A 115 -7.96 -2.94 -16.49
C VAL A 115 -8.71 -1.77 -17.10
N ASN A 116 -9.87 -1.46 -16.55
CA ASN A 116 -10.78 -0.44 -17.07
C ASN A 116 -10.86 0.82 -16.20
N ASP A 117 -10.42 0.71 -14.95
CA ASP A 117 -10.32 1.80 -14.00
C ASP A 117 -8.87 1.94 -13.55
N TYR A 118 -8.28 3.11 -13.76
CA TYR A 118 -6.91 3.40 -13.35
C TYR A 118 -6.65 4.91 -13.36
N THR A 119 -5.56 5.32 -12.72
CA THR A 119 -5.07 6.70 -12.82
C THR A 119 -3.60 6.72 -13.18
N LEU A 120 -3.28 7.40 -14.28
CA LEU A 120 -1.91 7.69 -14.71
C LEU A 120 -1.50 9.06 -14.16
N ILE A 121 -0.36 9.13 -13.47
CA ILE A 121 0.16 10.37 -12.89
C ILE A 121 1.62 10.53 -13.32
N MET A 122 2.03 11.72 -13.75
CA MET A 122 3.41 11.98 -14.15
C MET A 122 3.83 13.42 -13.85
N ASP A 123 5.06 13.58 -13.36
CA ASP A 123 5.70 14.88 -13.18
C ASP A 123 6.60 15.16 -14.38
N VAL A 124 6.17 16.06 -15.26
CA VAL A 124 6.81 16.31 -16.55
C VAL A 124 7.31 17.75 -16.68
N PHE A 125 8.34 17.91 -17.50
CA PHE A 125 8.91 19.20 -17.86
C PHE A 125 9.32 19.20 -19.33
N TYR A 126 9.09 20.30 -20.04
CA TYR A 126 9.62 20.51 -21.38
C TYR A 126 10.17 21.93 -21.54
N THR A 127 11.12 22.09 -22.46
CA THR A 127 11.72 23.39 -22.80
C THR A 127 11.05 23.97 -24.05
N PRO A 128 11.21 25.27 -24.35
CA PRO A 128 10.74 25.87 -25.60
C PRO A 128 11.23 25.19 -26.89
N GLN A 129 12.24 24.31 -26.81
CA GLN A 129 12.67 23.48 -27.94
C GLN A 129 11.56 22.55 -28.46
N SER A 130 10.67 22.10 -27.56
CA SER A 130 9.58 21.17 -27.87
C SER A 130 8.22 21.85 -27.86
N ALA A 131 8.18 23.19 -27.83
CA ALA A 131 6.94 23.96 -27.82
C ALA A 131 6.33 24.03 -29.22
N ASN A 132 5.00 24.06 -29.30
CA ASN A 132 4.24 23.97 -30.57
C ASN A 132 4.36 22.62 -31.31
N ASP A 133 4.89 21.59 -30.65
CA ASP A 133 4.93 20.22 -31.15
C ASP A 133 3.91 19.33 -30.41
N TRP A 134 3.62 18.17 -31.00
CA TRP A 134 2.92 17.08 -30.31
C TRP A 134 3.87 16.36 -29.36
N ARG A 135 3.37 16.01 -28.18
CA ARG A 135 4.15 15.33 -27.13
C ARG A 135 3.34 14.17 -26.58
N SER A 136 3.54 12.98 -27.15
CA SER A 136 2.95 11.75 -26.62
C SER A 136 3.40 11.49 -25.19
N LEU A 137 2.46 11.05 -24.36
CA LEU A 137 2.69 10.73 -22.95
C LEU A 137 2.48 9.24 -22.69
N TRP A 138 1.41 8.65 -23.25
CA TRP A 138 0.94 7.32 -22.88
C TRP A 138 0.28 6.59 -24.04
N GLN A 139 0.51 5.29 -24.11
CA GLN A 139 -0.09 4.37 -25.07
C GLN A 139 -0.34 3.01 -24.41
N THR A 140 -1.57 2.52 -24.48
CA THR A 140 -1.97 1.23 -23.92
C THR A 140 -1.58 0.06 -24.84
N ASN A 141 -1.35 0.29 -26.13
CA ASN A 141 -0.95 -0.74 -27.07
C ASN A 141 0.53 -1.11 -26.94
N ALA A 142 0.78 -2.33 -26.49
CA ALA A 142 2.11 -2.91 -26.24
C ALA A 142 3.02 -3.00 -27.47
N CYS A 143 2.50 -2.76 -28.67
CA CYS A 143 3.27 -2.84 -29.92
C CYS A 143 3.41 -1.47 -30.60
N ASN A 144 2.91 -0.39 -30.00
CA ASN A 144 2.89 0.95 -30.58
C ASN A 144 2.38 0.92 -32.04
N THR A 145 1.25 0.24 -32.30
CA THR A 145 0.70 0.04 -33.66
C THR A 145 -0.47 0.97 -34.00
N ASN A 146 -0.84 1.84 -33.06
CA ASN A 146 -1.90 2.82 -33.15
C ASN A 146 -1.50 4.08 -32.38
N ASP A 147 -2.23 5.14 -32.70
CA ASP A 147 -2.11 6.49 -32.15
C ASP A 147 -2.05 6.51 -30.63
N GLY A 148 -1.15 7.34 -30.07
CA GLY A 148 -1.04 7.60 -28.63
C GLY A 148 -2.41 7.83 -27.96
N ASP A 149 -2.52 7.49 -26.69
CA ASP A 149 -3.80 7.65 -25.97
C ASP A 149 -3.90 8.99 -25.25
N PHE A 150 -2.78 9.53 -24.76
CA PHE A 150 -2.73 10.84 -24.13
C PHE A 150 -1.53 11.66 -24.61
N PHE A 151 -1.79 12.93 -24.96
CA PHE A 151 -0.78 13.86 -25.44
C PHE A 151 -0.86 15.20 -24.72
N ILE A 152 0.23 15.96 -24.81
CA ILE A 152 0.21 17.42 -24.80
C ILE A 152 0.23 17.91 -26.26
N ASN A 153 -0.73 18.75 -26.65
CA ASN A 153 -0.83 19.25 -28.01
C ASN A 153 0.07 20.49 -28.27
N PRO A 154 0.17 20.96 -29.53
CA PRO A 154 0.90 22.20 -29.86
C PRO A 154 0.41 23.49 -29.19
N GLN A 155 -0.75 23.48 -28.53
CA GLN A 155 -1.29 24.60 -27.74
C GLN A 155 -1.17 24.35 -26.23
N ASP A 156 -0.39 23.35 -25.86
CA ASP A 156 -0.07 22.96 -24.49
C ASP A 156 -1.25 22.42 -23.66
N GLY A 157 -2.37 22.05 -24.29
CA GLY A 157 -3.47 21.35 -23.63
C GLY A 157 -3.26 19.84 -23.60
N ILE A 158 -3.81 19.18 -22.58
CA ILE A 158 -3.71 17.72 -22.40
C ILE A 158 -4.99 17.00 -22.84
N GLY A 159 -4.84 15.84 -23.48
CA GLY A 159 -5.96 15.02 -23.91
C GLY A 159 -5.71 14.25 -25.19
N ILE A 160 -6.81 14.00 -25.94
CA ILE A 160 -6.82 13.16 -27.14
C ILE A 160 -8.01 13.49 -28.03
N SER A 161 -8.01 13.03 -29.29
CA SER A 161 -9.18 13.06 -30.19
C SER A 161 -9.81 14.45 -30.39
N GLY A 162 -8.97 15.50 -30.42
CA GLY A 162 -9.42 16.87 -30.68
C GLY A 162 -9.94 17.62 -29.44
N GLN A 163 -9.93 17.01 -28.25
CA GLN A 163 -10.23 17.68 -27.00
C GLN A 163 -8.96 17.74 -26.12
N TYR A 164 -8.43 18.94 -25.98
CA TYR A 164 -7.22 19.22 -25.20
C TYR A 164 -7.51 20.35 -24.23
N ASP A 165 -7.42 20.05 -22.94
CA ASP A 165 -7.84 20.94 -21.86
C ASP A 165 -6.64 21.37 -21.01
N GLY A 166 -6.75 22.50 -20.33
CA GLY A 166 -5.67 23.04 -19.51
C GLY A 166 -4.52 23.66 -20.32
N ASN A 167 -3.41 23.93 -19.63
CA ASN A 167 -2.21 24.54 -20.22
C ASN A 167 -0.96 24.10 -19.43
N VAL A 168 -0.09 23.31 -20.06
CA VAL A 168 1.20 22.86 -19.50
C VAL A 168 2.28 23.83 -19.97
N THR A 169 2.81 24.67 -19.09
CA THR A 169 3.73 25.73 -19.50
C THR A 169 5.17 25.24 -19.69
N ALA A 170 5.87 25.80 -20.68
CA ALA A 170 7.28 25.49 -20.92
C ALA A 170 8.17 26.04 -19.80
N ASN A 171 9.29 25.37 -19.55
CA ASN A 171 10.24 25.68 -18.47
C ASN A 171 9.65 25.62 -17.04
N ALA A 172 8.57 24.86 -16.84
CA ALA A 172 8.00 24.58 -15.54
C ALA A 172 7.71 23.08 -15.40
N TRP A 173 7.82 22.59 -14.16
CA TRP A 173 7.37 21.24 -13.81
C TRP A 173 5.86 21.26 -13.63
N HIS A 174 5.17 20.27 -14.20
CA HIS A 174 3.74 20.06 -14.01
C HIS A 174 3.42 18.60 -13.67
N ARG A 175 2.47 18.39 -12.75
CA ARG A 175 1.93 17.08 -12.42
C ARG A 175 0.68 16.88 -13.25
N LEU A 176 0.74 15.94 -14.18
CA LEU A 176 -0.40 15.57 -15.00
C LEU A 176 -1.03 14.32 -14.41
N ALA A 177 -2.36 14.30 -14.29
CA ALA A 177 -3.08 13.09 -13.95
C ALA A 177 -4.23 12.84 -14.93
N PHE A 178 -4.40 11.58 -15.32
CA PHE A 178 -5.48 11.08 -16.17
C PHE A 178 -6.22 9.98 -15.39
N ALA A 179 -7.36 10.32 -14.81
CA ALA A 179 -8.21 9.38 -14.07
C ALA A 179 -9.23 8.77 -15.04
N VAL A 180 -8.99 7.52 -15.43
CA VAL A 180 -9.72 6.79 -16.47
C VAL A 180 -10.73 5.85 -15.81
N GLY A 181 -11.98 5.93 -16.24
CA GLY A 181 -13.01 4.94 -15.90
C GLY A 181 -13.81 4.53 -17.13
N LEU A 182 -13.74 3.23 -17.46
CA LEU A 182 -14.36 2.65 -18.67
C LEU A 182 -15.47 1.64 -18.33
N ASP A 183 -15.60 1.27 -17.06
CA ASP A 183 -16.31 0.08 -16.58
C ASP A 183 -17.76 0.32 -16.10
N GLY A 184 -18.25 1.57 -16.19
CA GLY A 184 -19.38 2.05 -15.41
C GLY A 184 -20.78 1.44 -15.71
N PRO A 185 -21.57 1.09 -14.65
CA PRO A 185 -23.01 0.82 -14.70
C PRO A 185 -23.92 1.94 -14.11
N ASP A 186 -23.40 3.15 -13.82
CA ASP A 186 -24.12 4.24 -13.12
C ASP A 186 -25.02 5.10 -14.07
N PRO A 187 -26.32 5.32 -13.74
CA PRO A 187 -27.19 6.26 -14.47
C PRO A 187 -26.81 7.75 -14.37
N ASN A 188 -25.91 8.16 -13.47
CA ASN A 188 -25.52 9.54 -13.22
C ASN A 188 -24.12 9.93 -13.75
N ASP A 189 -23.32 8.97 -14.23
CA ASP A 189 -22.02 9.21 -14.86
C ASP A 189 -21.99 8.51 -16.24
N PRO A 190 -21.91 9.21 -17.39
CA PRO A 190 -21.86 8.58 -18.70
C PRO A 190 -20.48 7.93 -19.03
N ASN A 191 -20.17 6.86 -18.31
CA ASN A 191 -19.48 5.58 -18.59
C ASN A 191 -18.23 5.42 -19.48
N THR A 192 -17.63 6.44 -20.05
CA THR A 192 -16.29 6.32 -20.66
C THR A 192 -15.53 7.61 -20.49
N VAL A 193 -15.09 7.90 -19.27
CA VAL A 193 -14.55 9.23 -18.96
C VAL A 193 -13.08 9.14 -18.64
N VAL A 194 -12.31 10.08 -19.19
CA VAL A 194 -11.04 10.48 -18.62
C VAL A 194 -11.18 11.88 -18.04
N ASP A 195 -10.93 12.00 -16.74
CA ASP A 195 -10.72 13.30 -16.10
C ASP A 195 -9.25 13.65 -16.14
N LYS A 196 -8.96 14.89 -16.51
CA LYS A 196 -7.62 15.38 -16.77
C LYS A 196 -7.30 16.48 -15.77
N TYR A 197 -6.15 16.37 -15.12
CA TYR A 197 -5.72 17.27 -14.07
C TYR A 197 -4.32 17.82 -14.36
N ILE A 198 -4.11 19.06 -13.95
CA ILE A 198 -2.79 19.71 -13.92
C ILE A 198 -2.60 20.27 -12.51
N ASP A 199 -1.51 19.87 -11.86
CA ASP A 199 -1.11 20.33 -10.52
C ASP A 199 -2.22 20.18 -9.46
N GLY A 200 -2.92 19.05 -9.49
CA GLY A 200 -4.02 18.72 -8.58
C GLY A 200 -5.38 19.32 -8.97
N VAL A 201 -5.45 20.15 -10.01
CA VAL A 201 -6.68 20.85 -10.43
C VAL A 201 -7.30 20.18 -11.66
N LEU A 202 -8.60 19.88 -11.60
CA LEU A 202 -9.36 19.38 -12.76
C LEU A 202 -9.38 20.43 -13.87
N VAL A 203 -8.82 20.10 -15.04
CA VAL A 203 -8.80 20.99 -16.20
C VAL A 203 -9.81 20.61 -17.26
N GLY A 204 -10.26 19.35 -17.31
CA GLY A 204 -11.33 18.93 -18.20
C GLY A 204 -11.69 17.46 -18.06
N SER A 205 -12.94 17.15 -18.41
CA SER A 205 -13.47 15.79 -18.49
C SER A 205 -13.80 15.47 -19.94
N GLN A 206 -13.44 14.28 -20.39
CA GLN A 206 -13.61 13.87 -21.78
C GLN A 206 -14.28 12.51 -21.85
N ILE A 207 -15.34 12.42 -22.65
CA ILE A 207 -15.97 11.15 -23.01
C ILE A 207 -15.15 10.51 -24.13
N LEU A 208 -14.58 9.35 -23.87
CA LEU A 208 -13.81 8.54 -24.80
C LEU A 208 -14.76 7.71 -25.68
N SER A 209 -14.40 7.55 -26.96
CA SER A 209 -15.12 6.65 -27.86
C SER A 209 -14.67 5.22 -27.60
N LEU A 210 -15.59 4.25 -27.46
CA LEU A 210 -15.38 2.84 -27.07
C LEU A 210 -15.36 2.63 -25.55
N SER A 211 -16.04 1.56 -25.12
CA SER A 211 -16.29 1.18 -23.72
C SER A 211 -15.17 0.34 -23.12
N ALA A 212 -15.41 -0.23 -21.95
CA ALA A 212 -14.55 -1.24 -21.33
C ALA A 212 -14.00 -2.30 -22.32
N ASP A 213 -12.82 -2.82 -21.97
CA ASP A 213 -12.04 -3.83 -22.71
C ASP A 213 -11.72 -3.42 -24.16
N SER A 214 -11.54 -2.12 -24.38
CA SER A 214 -11.23 -1.54 -25.69
C SER A 214 -9.90 -0.77 -25.67
N ARG A 215 -9.67 0.13 -26.63
CA ARG A 215 -8.41 0.88 -26.79
C ARG A 215 -7.86 1.48 -25.48
N TRP A 216 -8.73 1.95 -24.59
CA TRP A 216 -8.29 2.70 -23.41
C TRP A 216 -7.99 1.82 -22.19
N SER A 217 -8.29 0.52 -22.24
CA SER A 217 -8.05 -0.40 -21.12
C SER A 217 -6.59 -0.88 -21.13
N LEU A 218 -6.01 -1.10 -19.94
CA LEU A 218 -4.66 -1.63 -19.82
C LEU A 218 -4.65 -3.15 -19.85
N TYR A 219 -3.56 -3.72 -20.39
CA TYR A 219 -3.27 -5.14 -20.21
C TYR A 219 -3.15 -5.49 -18.73
N THR A 220 -3.60 -6.71 -18.40
CA THR A 220 -3.56 -7.21 -17.03
C THR A 220 -2.19 -7.80 -16.71
N LEU A 221 -1.94 -8.05 -15.42
CA LEU A 221 -0.81 -8.83 -14.94
C LEU A 221 -0.71 -10.19 -15.65
N SER A 222 -1.86 -10.81 -15.96
CA SER A 222 -1.90 -12.12 -16.62
C SER A 222 -1.55 -12.07 -18.11
N ASP A 223 -1.74 -10.93 -18.78
CA ASP A 223 -1.32 -10.74 -20.16
C ASP A 223 0.21 -10.56 -20.26
N ALA A 224 0.85 -10.06 -19.19
CA ALA A 224 2.27 -9.76 -19.10
C ALA A 224 2.77 -8.82 -20.23
N LEU A 225 1.91 -7.88 -20.65
CA LEU A 225 2.19 -6.92 -21.71
C LEU A 225 2.36 -5.50 -21.17
N PRO A 226 3.29 -4.70 -21.73
CA PRO A 226 3.54 -3.34 -21.29
C PRO A 226 2.53 -2.34 -21.86
N SER A 227 2.51 -1.16 -21.24
CA SER A 227 2.10 0.10 -21.86
C SER A 227 3.33 0.90 -22.25
N MET A 228 3.23 1.72 -23.30
CA MET A 228 4.34 2.56 -23.77
C MET A 228 4.23 3.98 -23.22
N VAL A 229 5.38 4.56 -22.87
CA VAL A 229 5.52 5.93 -22.38
C VAL A 229 6.38 6.71 -23.37
N PHE A 230 5.94 7.93 -23.70
CA PHE A 230 6.60 8.85 -24.64
C PHE A 230 6.78 8.31 -26.08
N ALA A 231 6.03 7.27 -26.45
CA ALA A 231 6.05 6.65 -27.78
C ALA A 231 4.80 7.01 -28.59
N ASP A 232 4.94 7.04 -29.90
CA ASP A 232 3.83 7.20 -30.85
C ASP A 232 4.22 6.54 -32.18
N GLU A 233 3.29 5.86 -32.85
CA GLU A 233 3.56 5.11 -34.08
C GLU A 233 3.73 6.02 -35.31
N SER A 234 3.21 7.25 -35.24
CA SER A 234 3.28 8.23 -36.31
C SER A 234 4.38 9.28 -36.10
N GLY A 235 5.04 9.25 -34.94
CA GLY A 235 6.16 10.12 -34.58
C GLY A 235 5.73 11.41 -33.91
N ASP A 236 4.52 11.49 -33.35
CA ASP A 236 4.01 12.62 -32.58
C ASP A 236 4.63 12.66 -31.15
N THR A 237 5.96 12.68 -31.11
CA THR A 237 6.81 12.73 -29.91
C THR A 237 7.69 13.99 -29.91
N ALA A 238 8.18 14.39 -28.73
CA ALA A 238 9.19 15.43 -28.63
C ALA A 238 10.12 15.21 -27.43
N ILE A 239 11.21 15.95 -27.40
CA ILE A 239 12.17 15.94 -26.28
C ILE A 239 11.47 16.41 -25.00
N GLY A 240 11.69 15.70 -23.90
CA GLY A 240 11.13 16.07 -22.61
C GLY A 240 11.92 15.53 -21.43
N TYR A 241 11.40 15.81 -20.25
CA TYR A 241 11.93 15.37 -18.96
C TYR A 241 10.79 14.86 -18.09
N VAL A 242 11.07 13.83 -17.30
CA VAL A 242 10.15 13.29 -16.30
C VAL A 242 10.94 12.98 -15.03
N SER A 243 10.38 13.33 -13.88
CA SER A 243 10.96 13.03 -12.57
C SER A 243 10.28 11.86 -11.88
N SER A 244 8.98 11.67 -12.12
CA SER A 244 8.23 10.56 -11.55
C SER A 244 7.05 10.17 -12.46
N LEU A 245 6.74 8.89 -12.51
CA LEU A 245 5.60 8.28 -13.18
C LEU A 245 4.94 7.32 -12.19
N GLN A 246 3.61 7.35 -12.08
CA GLN A 246 2.85 6.49 -11.19
C GLN A 246 1.57 5.99 -11.87
N LEU A 247 1.23 4.73 -11.60
CA LEU A 247 -0.06 4.13 -11.93
C LEU A 247 -0.79 3.77 -10.65
N ARG A 248 -2.09 4.10 -10.60
CA ARG A 248 -3.01 3.64 -9.57
C ARG A 248 -4.07 2.73 -10.15
N ASP A 249 -4.48 1.75 -9.36
CA ASP A 249 -5.40 0.67 -9.73
C ASP A 249 -6.88 1.06 -9.79
N HIS A 250 -7.18 2.35 -9.61
CA HIS A 250 -8.54 2.88 -9.58
C HIS A 250 -8.57 4.26 -10.23
N ARG A 251 -9.77 4.67 -10.63
CA ARG A 251 -10.05 6.05 -11.02
C ARG A 251 -10.04 6.94 -9.78
N MET A 252 -9.04 7.79 -9.64
CA MET A 252 -8.96 8.76 -8.55
C MET A 252 -10.07 9.82 -8.70
N THR A 253 -10.70 10.14 -7.58
CA THR A 253 -11.63 11.27 -7.43
C THR A 253 -10.89 12.61 -7.48
N PRO A 254 -11.61 13.71 -7.78
CA PRO A 254 -11.01 15.04 -7.76
C PRO A 254 -10.33 15.41 -6.42
N ALA A 255 -10.87 14.95 -5.29
CA ALA A 255 -10.29 15.22 -3.97
C ALA A 255 -8.94 14.52 -3.78
N GLN A 256 -8.84 13.25 -4.19
CA GLN A 256 -7.59 12.50 -4.11
C GLN A 256 -6.51 13.09 -5.01
N VAL A 257 -6.87 13.53 -6.23
CA VAL A 257 -5.90 14.18 -7.13
C VAL A 257 -5.50 15.56 -6.61
N ALA A 258 -6.43 16.32 -6.01
CA ALA A 258 -6.11 17.60 -5.37
C ALA A 258 -5.11 17.44 -4.22
N ALA A 259 -5.24 16.38 -3.42
CA ALA A 259 -4.31 16.06 -2.34
C ALA A 259 -2.87 15.77 -2.83
N LEU A 260 -2.71 15.26 -4.08
CA LEU A 260 -1.38 15.12 -4.68
C LEU A 260 -0.72 16.46 -5.01
N GLY A 261 -1.48 17.53 -5.19
CA GLY A 261 -0.97 18.85 -5.58
C GLY A 261 -0.14 18.84 -6.87
N GLY A 262 0.82 19.77 -6.96
CA GLY A 262 1.78 19.85 -8.05
C GLY A 262 3.03 19.00 -7.83
N PRO A 263 4.00 19.04 -8.77
CA PRO A 263 5.28 18.35 -8.62
C PRO A 263 6.05 18.86 -7.42
N SER A 264 6.82 17.97 -6.81
CA SER A 264 7.68 18.30 -5.68
C SER A 264 8.98 17.51 -5.77
N ALA A 265 10.04 18.00 -5.10
CA ALA A 265 11.32 17.29 -5.03
C ALA A 265 11.24 15.93 -4.31
N THR A 266 10.17 15.69 -3.53
CA THR A 266 9.87 14.40 -2.91
C THR A 266 9.14 13.43 -3.85
N GLY A 267 8.83 13.84 -5.09
CA GLY A 267 8.20 13.00 -6.11
C GLY A 267 6.67 12.95 -6.01
N ILE A 268 6.07 11.98 -6.72
CA ILE A 268 4.65 11.64 -6.56
C ILE A 268 4.54 10.80 -5.28
N PRO A 269 3.71 11.20 -4.31
CA PRO A 269 3.43 10.36 -3.15
C PRO A 269 3.05 8.95 -3.61
N GLY A 270 3.87 7.96 -3.22
CA GLY A 270 3.42 6.58 -3.22
C GLY A 270 2.09 6.52 -2.47
N GLY A 271 1.14 5.71 -2.91
CA GLY A 271 0.11 5.27 -1.98
C GLY A 271 0.82 4.69 -0.76
N THR A 272 0.17 4.67 0.41
CA THR A 272 0.84 4.29 1.66
C THR A 272 1.60 2.95 1.57
N GLY A 273 1.23 2.13 0.58
CA GLY A 273 1.70 0.77 0.36
C GLY A 273 1.35 -0.11 1.56
N VAL A 274 0.53 0.42 2.48
CA VAL A 274 -0.05 -0.29 3.60
C VAL A 274 -1.19 -1.08 3.03
N ALA A 275 -1.13 -2.39 3.21
CA ALA A 275 -2.16 -3.31 2.77
C ALA A 275 -3.05 -3.73 3.96
N GLY A 276 -2.50 -3.69 5.18
CA GLY A 276 -3.25 -3.87 6.42
C GLY A 276 -2.60 -3.14 7.60
N GLN A 277 -3.41 -2.57 8.47
CA GLN A 277 -3.00 -1.89 9.70
C GLN A 277 -4.01 -2.12 10.82
N TRP A 278 -3.49 -2.38 12.03
CA TRP A 278 -4.27 -2.62 13.23
C TRP A 278 -3.60 -1.93 14.42
N ASP A 279 -4.26 -0.92 14.99
CA ASP A 279 -3.72 -0.09 16.10
C ASP A 279 -4.46 -0.27 17.43
N PHE A 280 -5.55 -1.05 17.46
CA PHE A 280 -6.30 -1.41 18.66
C PHE A 280 -6.90 -0.25 19.48
N GLU A 281 -6.97 0.96 18.91
CA GLU A 281 -7.41 2.22 19.54
C GLU A 281 -8.83 2.19 20.13
N ASN A 282 -9.65 1.23 19.68
CA ASN A 282 -10.95 0.96 20.28
C ASN A 282 -10.99 -0.43 20.94
N PRO A 283 -10.82 -0.52 22.27
CA PRO A 283 -10.87 -1.78 23.00
C PRO A 283 -12.20 -2.55 22.86
N ALA A 284 -13.28 -1.89 22.44
CA ALA A 284 -14.57 -2.52 22.17
C ALA A 284 -14.68 -3.08 20.74
N ALA A 285 -13.89 -2.56 19.80
CA ALA A 285 -13.74 -3.04 18.43
C ALA A 285 -12.80 -4.27 18.38
N GLY A 286 -11.79 -4.31 19.25
CA GLY A 286 -10.97 -5.50 19.44
C GLY A 286 -10.02 -5.76 18.28
N LEU A 287 -10.40 -6.64 17.34
CA LEU A 287 -9.54 -7.08 16.24
C LEU A 287 -9.71 -6.27 14.94
N ASP A 288 -10.56 -5.25 14.97
CA ASP A 288 -10.87 -4.43 13.81
C ASP A 288 -9.60 -3.76 13.23
N ALA A 289 -9.56 -3.67 11.90
CA ALA A 289 -8.48 -2.98 11.21
C ALA A 289 -8.68 -1.47 11.25
N THR A 290 -7.58 -0.73 11.45
CA THR A 290 -7.52 0.70 11.12
C THR A 290 -7.57 0.86 9.59
N PHE A 291 -6.79 0.03 8.88
CA PHE A 291 -6.77 -0.05 7.42
C PHE A 291 -6.73 -1.51 6.95
N GLY A 292 -7.49 -1.85 5.91
CA GLY A 292 -7.56 -3.21 5.37
C GLY A 292 -8.66 -4.06 6.03
N ASN A 293 -8.42 -5.36 6.20
CA ASN A 293 -9.42 -6.28 6.77
C ASN A 293 -9.10 -6.61 8.23
N ASP A 294 -10.13 -6.79 9.05
CA ASP A 294 -10.00 -7.14 10.47
C ASP A 294 -9.15 -8.39 10.70
N LEU A 295 -8.36 -8.40 11.78
CA LEU A 295 -7.75 -9.65 12.24
C LEU A 295 -8.85 -10.65 12.56
N THR A 296 -8.58 -11.93 12.32
CA THR A 296 -9.53 -12.99 12.68
C THR A 296 -8.87 -14.08 13.49
N PHE A 297 -9.64 -14.76 14.32
CA PHE A 297 -9.14 -15.91 15.04
C PHE A 297 -9.07 -17.13 14.12
N PHE A 298 -7.90 -17.75 14.02
CA PHE A 298 -7.76 -19.03 13.34
C PHE A 298 -8.61 -20.09 14.04
N ASN A 299 -9.45 -20.78 13.27
CA ASN A 299 -10.25 -21.89 13.75
C ASN A 299 -9.95 -23.15 12.96
N ALA A 300 -9.14 -24.03 13.54
CA ALA A 300 -8.74 -25.31 12.94
C ALA A 300 -9.92 -26.14 12.38
N PHE A 301 -11.12 -26.04 12.98
CA PHE A 301 -12.32 -26.75 12.54
C PHE A 301 -12.88 -26.23 11.21
N LEU A 302 -12.81 -24.91 10.97
CA LEU A 302 -13.32 -24.27 9.74
C LEU A 302 -12.25 -24.18 8.65
N ASP A 303 -10.99 -23.95 9.02
CA ASP A 303 -9.94 -23.52 8.08
C ASP A 303 -9.09 -24.66 7.51
N ARG A 304 -9.13 -25.87 8.10
CA ARG A 304 -8.39 -27.05 7.58
C ARG A 304 -9.24 -28.31 7.41
N GLY A 305 -10.53 -28.29 7.75
CA GLY A 305 -11.36 -29.50 7.79
C GLY A 305 -10.86 -30.56 8.78
N CYS A 306 -9.87 -30.23 9.62
CA CYS A 306 -9.34 -31.06 10.68
C CYS A 306 -10.05 -30.66 11.96
N ALA A 307 -11.08 -31.40 12.34
CA ALA A 307 -11.66 -31.26 13.67
C ALA A 307 -10.60 -31.65 14.70
N GLU A 308 -10.00 -30.66 15.37
CA GLU A 308 -9.57 -30.81 16.76
C GLU A 308 -10.81 -30.53 17.60
N PRO A 309 -11.60 -31.54 18.01
CA PRO A 309 -12.88 -31.29 18.66
C PRO A 309 -12.72 -30.66 20.05
N ASN A 310 -11.47 -30.57 20.55
CA ASN A 310 -11.12 -30.15 21.90
C ASN A 310 -9.87 -29.24 21.91
N CYS A 311 -9.84 -28.17 21.11
CA CYS A 311 -8.80 -27.14 21.28
C CYS A 311 -8.85 -26.62 22.73
N PRO A 312 -7.78 -26.78 23.54
CA PRO A 312 -7.85 -26.53 24.98
C PRO A 312 -7.86 -25.03 25.33
N GLN A 313 -7.60 -24.16 24.35
CA GLN A 313 -7.54 -22.72 24.52
C GLN A 313 -8.71 -22.03 23.81
N ASP A 314 -9.46 -21.24 24.57
CA ASP A 314 -10.40 -20.26 24.04
C ASP A 314 -9.63 -18.95 23.79
N LEU A 315 -9.06 -18.81 22.59
CA LEU A 315 -8.23 -17.65 22.25
C LEU A 315 -9.01 -16.32 22.32
N PRO A 316 -10.25 -16.21 21.82
CA PRO A 316 -11.06 -15.01 22.01
C PRO A 316 -11.22 -14.60 23.47
N ALA A 317 -11.49 -15.54 24.38
CA ALA A 317 -11.64 -15.23 25.80
C ALA A 317 -10.31 -14.90 26.50
N ALA A 318 -9.17 -15.36 25.94
CA ALA A 318 -7.84 -15.12 26.49
C ALA A 318 -7.18 -13.84 25.95
N THR A 319 -7.68 -13.30 24.83
CA THR A 319 -7.24 -12.02 24.24
C THR A 319 -7.86 -10.87 25.02
N GLN A 320 -7.07 -9.86 25.37
CA GLN A 320 -7.54 -8.69 26.12
C GLN A 320 -7.11 -7.41 25.42
N PHE A 321 -7.95 -6.38 25.47
CA PHE A 321 -7.66 -5.05 24.94
C PHE A 321 -7.78 -4.02 26.04
N GLY A 322 -6.98 -2.96 25.96
CA GLY A 322 -6.97 -1.87 26.92
C GLY A 322 -5.69 -1.06 26.82
N THR A 323 -5.53 -0.07 27.68
CA THR A 323 -4.36 0.82 27.63
C THR A 323 -3.15 0.24 28.36
N THR A 324 -1.94 0.69 28.00
CA THR A 324 -0.69 0.44 28.73
C THR A 324 -0.84 0.71 30.24
N THR A 325 -1.44 1.84 30.60
CA THR A 325 -1.71 2.21 32.00
C THR A 325 -2.65 1.22 32.68
N ALA A 326 -3.71 0.76 32.01
CA ALA A 326 -4.67 -0.19 32.57
C ALA A 326 -4.05 -1.57 32.83
N PHE A 327 -3.13 -2.00 31.96
CA PHE A 327 -2.35 -3.23 32.14
C PHE A 327 -1.14 -3.08 33.07
N ALA A 328 -0.87 -1.87 33.56
CA ALA A 328 0.29 -1.54 34.39
C ALA A 328 1.64 -1.90 33.73
N ILE A 329 1.73 -1.73 32.41
CA ILE A 329 2.97 -1.77 31.64
C ILE A 329 3.43 -0.34 31.32
N PRO A 330 4.70 -0.11 30.96
CA PRO A 330 5.18 1.22 30.58
C PRO A 330 4.34 1.81 29.44
N ASP A 331 3.94 3.07 29.60
CA ASP A 331 3.31 3.85 28.54
C ASP A 331 4.31 4.10 27.39
N LEU A 332 3.77 4.37 26.20
CA LEU A 332 4.56 4.75 25.03
C LEU A 332 5.07 6.19 25.19
N PRO A 333 6.11 6.61 24.43
CA PRO A 333 6.77 7.90 24.64
C PRO A 333 5.87 9.14 24.57
N ASP A 334 4.81 9.06 23.79
CA ASP A 334 3.79 10.08 23.53
C ASP A 334 2.53 9.94 24.41
N GLY A 335 2.45 8.89 25.23
CA GLY A 335 1.39 8.72 26.23
C GLY A 335 0.92 7.28 26.41
N PRO A 336 -0.16 7.08 27.18
CA PRO A 336 -0.82 5.77 27.26
C PRO A 336 -1.30 5.36 25.86
N GLY A 337 -0.90 4.18 25.41
CA GLY A 337 -1.39 3.62 24.14
C GLY A 337 -2.36 2.48 24.37
N ASP A 338 -3.25 2.27 23.40
CA ASP A 338 -4.09 1.09 23.35
C ASP A 338 -3.28 -0.11 22.85
N VAL A 339 -3.53 -1.26 23.48
CA VAL A 339 -2.75 -2.48 23.22
C VAL A 339 -3.64 -3.72 23.25
N MET A 340 -3.29 -4.68 22.40
CA MET A 340 -3.75 -6.05 22.52
C MET A 340 -2.76 -6.84 23.38
N ARG A 341 -3.27 -7.42 24.47
CA ARG A 341 -2.61 -8.46 25.24
C ARG A 341 -2.98 -9.82 24.66
N TYR A 342 -2.00 -10.51 24.08
CA TYR A 342 -2.16 -11.86 23.57
C TYR A 342 -1.57 -12.91 24.52
N PRO A 343 -2.22 -14.09 24.66
CA PRO A 343 -1.64 -15.22 25.37
C PRO A 343 -0.64 -15.97 24.47
N ALA A 344 0.17 -16.82 25.08
CA ALA A 344 0.89 -17.86 24.32
C ALA A 344 -0.13 -18.77 23.63
N THR A 345 -0.17 -18.75 22.30
CA THR A 345 -1.12 -19.50 21.47
C THR A 345 -0.76 -20.98 21.42
N VAL A 346 -1.74 -21.87 21.29
CA VAL A 346 -1.51 -23.32 21.11
C VAL A 346 -1.67 -23.71 19.63
N PRO A 347 -1.23 -24.91 19.19
CA PRO A 347 -1.23 -25.30 17.77
C PRO A 347 -2.56 -25.20 17.00
N CYS A 348 -3.70 -25.15 17.70
CA CYS A 348 -5.04 -25.01 17.13
C CYS A 348 -5.59 -23.57 17.13
N THR A 349 -4.80 -22.58 17.55
CA THR A 349 -5.21 -21.16 17.66
C THR A 349 -4.16 -20.22 17.10
N ALA A 350 -4.57 -19.12 16.49
CA ALA A 350 -3.71 -18.06 15.96
C ALA A 350 -4.52 -16.77 15.75
N TYR A 351 -3.82 -15.68 15.48
CA TYR A 351 -4.40 -14.49 14.85
C TYR A 351 -4.05 -14.53 13.37
N LEU A 352 -5.06 -14.55 12.51
CA LEU A 352 -4.92 -14.39 11.08
C LEU A 352 -4.90 -12.90 10.76
N PHE A 353 -4.01 -12.51 9.86
CA PHE A 353 -3.87 -11.13 9.43
C PHE A 353 -4.19 -11.03 7.93
N PRO A 354 -5.46 -10.89 7.55
CA PRO A 354 -5.88 -10.73 6.16
C PRO A 354 -5.44 -9.37 5.62
N HIS A 355 -4.16 -9.29 5.26
CA HIS A 355 -3.43 -8.06 5.03
C HIS A 355 -3.75 -7.36 3.71
N GLY A 356 -4.79 -7.75 2.96
CA GLY A 356 -5.24 -6.93 1.84
C GLY A 356 -4.34 -6.94 0.60
N ALA A 357 -3.15 -7.53 0.65
CA ALA A 357 -2.16 -7.37 -0.42
C ALA A 357 -2.39 -8.32 -1.59
N GLU A 358 -2.22 -7.79 -2.79
CA GLU A 358 -2.27 -8.54 -4.04
C GLU A 358 -0.89 -9.04 -4.45
N ALA A 359 -0.85 -9.95 -5.43
CA ALA A 359 0.39 -10.54 -5.92
C ALA A 359 1.38 -9.48 -6.42
N ASN A 360 2.67 -9.65 -6.11
CA ASN A 360 3.72 -8.72 -6.54
C ASN A 360 5.08 -9.44 -6.73
N GLY A 361 6.12 -8.68 -7.06
CA GLY A 361 7.47 -9.23 -7.27
C GLY A 361 7.56 -10.21 -8.45
N GLY A 362 6.62 -10.16 -9.39
CA GLY A 362 6.59 -11.03 -10.58
C GLY A 362 5.91 -12.38 -10.39
N GLY A 363 5.37 -12.66 -9.20
CA GLY A 363 4.72 -13.93 -8.86
C GLY A 363 3.20 -13.84 -8.74
N THR A 364 2.60 -14.92 -8.25
CA THR A 364 1.17 -15.07 -7.91
C THR A 364 0.86 -14.82 -6.43
N ARG A 365 1.90 -14.63 -5.61
CA ARG A 365 1.85 -14.28 -4.19
C ARG A 365 2.52 -12.92 -3.93
N VAL A 366 2.49 -12.48 -2.68
CA VAL A 366 3.16 -11.26 -2.22
C VAL A 366 4.63 -11.61 -1.90
N ASN A 367 5.51 -11.36 -2.84
CA ASN A 367 6.94 -11.68 -2.77
C ASN A 367 7.79 -10.53 -2.22
N ASN A 368 7.32 -9.29 -2.40
CA ASN A 368 7.93 -8.08 -1.86
C ASN A 368 7.00 -7.51 -0.80
N TYR A 369 7.40 -7.46 0.46
CA TYR A 369 6.56 -6.92 1.52
C TYR A 369 7.38 -6.49 2.73
N THR A 370 6.74 -5.73 3.62
CA THR A 370 7.30 -5.39 4.92
C THR A 370 6.28 -5.65 6.01
N VAL A 371 6.65 -6.41 7.04
CA VAL A 371 5.86 -6.56 8.27
C VAL A 371 6.49 -5.71 9.36
N ILE A 372 5.69 -4.82 9.94
CA ILE A 372 6.05 -3.93 11.03
C ILE A 372 5.19 -4.28 12.23
N THR A 373 5.79 -4.41 13.41
CA THR A 373 5.05 -4.75 14.63
C THR A 373 5.65 -4.06 15.86
N ASP A 374 4.83 -3.36 16.61
CA ASP A 374 5.22 -2.74 17.88
C ASP A 374 4.90 -3.68 19.03
N LEU A 375 5.95 -4.26 19.64
CA LEU A 375 5.85 -5.32 20.65
C LEU A 375 6.44 -4.90 21.99
N PHE A 376 5.87 -5.48 23.04
CA PHE A 376 6.37 -5.39 24.40
C PHE A 376 6.23 -6.75 25.12
N PHE A 377 7.30 -7.18 25.78
CA PHE A 377 7.31 -8.35 26.65
C PHE A 377 7.61 -7.91 28.08
N THR A 378 6.80 -8.32 29.06
CA THR A 378 7.24 -8.22 30.46
C THR A 378 8.35 -9.24 30.74
N ASN A 379 9.08 -9.07 31.85
CA ASN A 379 10.03 -10.09 32.30
C ASN A 379 9.37 -11.46 32.55
N ASP A 380 8.10 -11.47 32.96
CA ASP A 380 7.34 -12.70 33.19
C ASP A 380 7.02 -13.38 31.86
N ASP A 381 6.52 -12.63 30.89
CA ASP A 381 6.30 -13.09 29.51
C ASP A 381 7.57 -13.67 28.90
N TRP A 382 8.68 -13.00 29.12
CA TRP A 382 9.98 -13.37 28.61
C TRP A 382 10.50 -14.65 29.26
N SER A 383 10.41 -14.76 30.59
CA SER A 383 11.16 -15.80 31.32
C SER A 383 10.34 -17.02 31.71
N ASN A 384 9.01 -16.89 31.75
CA ASN A 384 8.11 -17.89 32.33
C ASN A 384 6.98 -18.27 31.36
N PRO A 385 7.28 -18.96 30.25
CA PRO A 385 6.22 -19.41 29.35
C PRO A 385 5.30 -20.43 30.05
N PRO A 386 4.05 -20.60 29.59
CA PRO A 386 3.14 -21.59 30.15
C PRO A 386 3.69 -23.03 30.09
N ALA A 387 3.23 -23.90 30.98
CA ALA A 387 3.68 -25.29 31.01
C ALA A 387 3.40 -25.99 29.65
N GLY A 388 4.44 -26.62 29.08
CA GLY A 388 4.37 -27.26 27.76
C GLY A 388 4.86 -26.38 26.60
N HIS A 389 5.18 -25.11 26.90
CA HIS A 389 5.82 -24.20 25.95
C HIS A 389 7.35 -24.24 26.11
N ASP A 390 8.04 -24.04 25.00
CA ASP A 390 9.50 -23.91 24.95
C ASP A 390 9.90 -22.54 25.53
N PRO A 391 10.94 -22.46 26.37
CA PRO A 391 11.38 -21.19 26.96
C PRO A 391 12.36 -20.39 26.10
N GLY A 392 12.78 -20.91 24.95
CA GLY A 392 13.86 -20.36 24.17
C GLY A 392 13.45 -19.50 23.00
N TRP A 393 12.20 -19.60 22.52
CA TRP A 393 11.82 -19.07 21.22
C TRP A 393 10.39 -18.55 21.21
N THR A 394 10.14 -17.49 20.44
CA THR A 394 8.79 -17.09 20.04
C THR A 394 8.72 -16.63 18.58
N PRO A 395 7.78 -17.17 17.77
CA PRO A 395 7.56 -16.71 16.41
C PRO A 395 6.75 -15.41 16.40
N ILE A 396 7.00 -14.56 15.40
CA ILE A 396 6.27 -13.29 15.21
C ILE A 396 5.23 -13.41 14.11
N TYR A 397 5.60 -13.92 12.94
CA TYR A 397 4.65 -14.18 11.86
C TYR A 397 5.12 -15.35 10.98
N GLN A 398 4.17 -15.93 10.25
CA GLN A 398 4.42 -17.01 9.32
C GLN A 398 3.38 -17.10 8.21
N THR A 399 3.80 -17.68 7.09
CA THR A 399 2.97 -18.08 5.96
C THR A 399 2.79 -19.60 6.02
N ASN A 400 1.61 -20.09 5.62
CA ASN A 400 1.30 -21.52 5.71
C ASN A 400 1.34 -22.20 4.34
N PRO A 401 2.39 -22.95 3.97
CA PRO A 401 2.22 -24.09 3.09
C PRO A 401 1.61 -25.24 3.89
N ALA A 402 0.82 -26.10 3.25
CA ALA A 402 0.19 -27.28 3.85
C ALA A 402 1.16 -28.26 4.55
N ASN A 403 2.47 -27.99 4.55
CA ASN A 403 3.57 -28.74 5.15
C ASN A 403 4.60 -27.85 5.92
N ALA A 404 4.21 -26.67 6.42
CA ALA A 404 5.14 -25.64 6.95
C ALA A 404 6.13 -26.14 8.01
N GLU A 405 7.43 -26.00 7.72
CA GLU A 405 8.54 -26.39 8.60
C GLU A 405 8.94 -25.29 9.61
N ASP A 406 8.94 -23.97 9.30
CA ASP A 406 9.40 -22.91 10.24
C ASP A 406 8.81 -21.50 10.02
N ALA A 407 8.69 -20.70 11.08
CA ALA A 407 8.13 -19.34 11.02
C ALA A 407 9.07 -18.38 10.28
N MET A 408 8.52 -17.30 9.75
CA MET A 408 9.27 -16.36 8.91
C MET A 408 10.22 -15.49 9.75
N LEU A 409 9.74 -15.07 10.91
CA LEU A 409 10.49 -14.25 11.85
C LEU A 409 10.36 -14.83 13.27
N TRP A 410 11.49 -14.94 13.94
CA TRP A 410 11.65 -15.55 15.26
C TRP A 410 12.38 -14.62 16.22
N VAL A 411 12.00 -14.67 17.49
CA VAL A 411 12.76 -14.11 18.60
C VAL A 411 13.32 -15.25 19.44
N ARG A 412 14.63 -15.26 19.65
CA ARG A 412 15.27 -16.13 20.64
C ARG A 412 15.26 -15.46 22.00
N ILE A 413 14.43 -15.97 22.89
CA ILE A 413 14.20 -15.45 24.24
C ILE A 413 15.47 -15.53 25.11
N THR A 414 16.31 -16.54 24.93
CA THR A 414 17.49 -16.72 25.81
C THR A 414 18.51 -15.61 25.70
N ASP A 415 18.55 -14.88 24.59
CA ASP A 415 19.57 -13.85 24.34
C ASP A 415 19.10 -12.68 23.47
N GLY A 416 17.79 -12.58 23.22
CA GLY A 416 17.18 -11.46 22.49
C GLY A 416 17.51 -11.41 21.00
N ALA A 417 17.96 -12.52 20.40
CA ALA A 417 18.31 -12.54 18.98
C ALA A 417 17.05 -12.55 18.08
N LEU A 418 17.02 -11.69 17.07
CA LEU A 418 15.98 -11.68 16.03
C LEU A 418 16.44 -12.48 14.81
N GLY A 419 15.70 -13.52 14.42
CA GLY A 419 16.11 -14.45 13.37
C GLY A 419 15.04 -14.73 12.33
N ASP A 420 15.48 -15.28 11.20
CA ASP A 420 14.62 -15.80 10.13
C ASP A 420 15.12 -17.21 9.79
N ASP A 421 14.23 -18.20 9.81
CA ASP A 421 14.50 -19.60 9.43
C ASP A 421 15.88 -20.16 9.85
N GLY A 422 16.20 -20.09 11.14
CA GLY A 422 17.47 -20.60 11.69
C GLY A 422 18.67 -19.66 11.61
N TYR A 423 18.56 -18.52 10.91
CA TYR A 423 19.59 -17.49 10.83
C TYR A 423 19.39 -16.36 11.86
N TYR A 424 20.33 -16.25 12.79
CA TYR A 424 20.35 -15.26 13.89
C TYR A 424 21.64 -14.40 13.88
N GLY A 425 22.40 -14.44 12.79
CA GLY A 425 23.70 -13.78 12.72
C GLY A 425 23.60 -12.27 12.97
N GLY A 426 24.38 -11.76 13.93
CA GLY A 426 24.50 -10.32 14.18
C GLY A 426 23.36 -9.64 14.93
N THR A 427 22.32 -10.38 15.36
CA THR A 427 21.12 -9.81 16.00
C THR A 427 21.03 -10.03 17.51
N LEU A 428 22.10 -10.53 18.14
CA LEU A 428 22.16 -10.82 19.57
C LEU A 428 21.80 -9.58 20.42
N GLY A 429 20.84 -9.73 21.34
CA GLY A 429 20.42 -8.67 22.26
C GLY A 429 19.59 -7.54 21.65
N TRP A 430 19.10 -7.72 20.41
CA TRP A 430 18.26 -6.72 19.75
C TRP A 430 16.87 -6.64 20.39
N VAL A 431 16.26 -7.78 20.72
CA VAL A 431 14.96 -7.81 21.40
C VAL A 431 15.18 -7.82 22.91
N GLN A 432 14.52 -6.90 23.61
CA GLN A 432 14.72 -6.61 25.03
C GLN A 432 13.37 -6.60 25.76
N PRO A 433 13.17 -7.43 26.81
CA PRO A 433 11.97 -7.31 27.63
C PRO A 433 11.97 -6.00 28.42
N GLU A 434 10.79 -5.60 28.90
CA GLU A 434 10.52 -4.33 29.59
C GLU A 434 10.78 -3.08 28.74
N ARG A 435 10.75 -3.23 27.42
CA ARG A 435 10.96 -2.14 26.48
C ARG A 435 10.04 -2.27 25.27
N TRP A 436 9.50 -1.14 24.82
CA TRP A 436 8.75 -1.09 23.57
C TRP A 436 9.70 -1.13 22.37
N MET A 437 9.37 -1.98 21.40
CA MET A 437 10.19 -2.20 20.23
C MET A 437 9.33 -2.31 18.97
N ARG A 438 9.75 -1.62 17.91
CA ARG A 438 9.24 -1.79 16.56
C ARG A 438 10.14 -2.77 15.82
N LEU A 439 9.62 -3.95 15.55
CA LEU A 439 10.28 -4.95 14.71
C LEU A 439 9.89 -4.68 13.27
N VAL A 440 10.89 -4.59 12.38
CA VAL A 440 10.67 -4.41 10.94
C VAL A 440 11.34 -5.57 10.22
N ALA A 441 10.56 -6.34 9.48
CA ALA A 441 11.03 -7.40 8.60
C ALA A 441 10.64 -7.07 7.16
N VAL A 442 11.65 -6.77 6.35
CA VAL A 442 11.52 -6.51 4.91
C VAL A 442 11.87 -7.78 4.15
N VAL A 443 10.98 -8.23 3.29
CA VAL A 443 11.20 -9.37 2.38
C VAL A 443 11.20 -8.86 0.96
N GLU A 444 12.26 -9.18 0.23
CA GLU A 444 12.50 -8.73 -1.16
C GLU A 444 12.87 -9.93 -2.02
N TYR A 445 12.24 -10.04 -3.18
CA TYR A 445 12.59 -10.93 -4.27
C TYR A 445 13.40 -10.15 -5.32
N ASP A 446 14.62 -10.60 -5.60
CA ASP A 446 15.52 -10.03 -6.61
C ASP A 446 15.89 -11.11 -7.65
N PRO A 447 15.19 -11.16 -8.80
CA PRO A 447 15.41 -12.17 -9.84
C PRO A 447 16.76 -12.05 -10.54
N ASP A 448 17.45 -10.91 -10.41
CA ASP A 448 18.74 -10.66 -11.06
C ASP A 448 19.92 -11.07 -10.16
N PHE A 449 19.66 -11.36 -8.88
CA PHE A 449 20.69 -11.81 -7.98
C PHE A 449 21.09 -13.26 -8.28
N VAL A 450 22.40 -13.46 -8.47
CA VAL A 450 23.00 -14.77 -8.69
C VAL A 450 24.06 -15.02 -7.62
N ASP A 451 23.74 -15.81 -6.59
CA ASP A 451 24.78 -16.33 -5.68
C ASP A 451 25.56 -17.45 -6.39
N PRO A 452 26.87 -17.25 -6.66
CA PRO A 452 27.70 -18.27 -7.30
C PRO A 452 27.90 -19.54 -6.46
N ASN A 453 27.61 -19.50 -5.16
CA ASN A 453 27.71 -20.64 -4.25
C ASN A 453 26.35 -21.35 -4.04
N ASN A 454 25.25 -20.60 -4.11
CA ASN A 454 23.88 -21.07 -3.91
C ASN A 454 22.94 -20.55 -5.02
N PRO A 455 22.91 -21.18 -6.20
CA PRO A 455 22.01 -20.76 -7.27
C PRO A 455 20.54 -20.94 -6.84
N GLY A 456 19.79 -19.83 -6.77
CA GLY A 456 18.39 -19.80 -6.33
C GLY A 456 18.13 -19.03 -5.03
N ASP A 457 19.15 -18.43 -4.40
CA ASP A 457 18.99 -17.52 -3.26
C ASP A 457 18.54 -16.12 -3.74
N ASP A 458 17.39 -16.02 -4.41
CA ASP A 458 16.85 -14.76 -4.96
C ASP A 458 15.88 -14.04 -4.01
N VAL A 459 15.73 -14.53 -2.78
CA VAL A 459 14.95 -13.89 -1.71
C VAL A 459 15.85 -13.38 -0.58
N PHE A 460 15.55 -12.18 -0.13
CA PHE A 460 16.28 -11.47 0.92
C PHE A 460 15.37 -11.11 2.07
N VAL A 461 15.86 -11.29 3.29
CA VAL A 461 15.22 -10.82 4.53
C VAL A 461 16.11 -9.77 5.17
N THR A 462 15.59 -8.56 5.32
CA THR A 462 16.26 -7.46 6.05
C THR A 462 15.52 -7.14 7.33
N LYS A 463 16.26 -7.11 8.45
CA LYS A 463 15.69 -6.93 9.78
C LYS A 463 16.20 -5.67 10.46
N TYR A 464 15.29 -5.05 11.20
CA TYR A 464 15.58 -3.92 12.06
C TYR A 464 14.81 -4.03 13.38
N VAL A 465 15.35 -3.42 14.43
CA VAL A 465 14.60 -3.08 15.64
C VAL A 465 14.78 -1.59 15.88
N ILE A 466 13.67 -0.87 16.02
CA ILE A 466 13.64 0.54 16.42
C ILE A 466 13.02 0.59 17.81
N TYR A 467 13.70 1.23 18.75
CA TYR A 467 13.22 1.30 20.12
C TYR A 467 12.38 2.56 20.35
N ASP A 468 11.65 2.56 21.47
CA ASP A 468 10.88 3.70 21.98
C ASP A 468 11.62 5.06 22.00
N ASP A 469 12.93 5.07 22.18
CA ASP A 469 13.77 6.28 22.14
C ASP A 469 14.31 6.64 20.73
N ASP A 470 13.73 6.04 19.68
CA ASP A 470 14.12 6.15 18.27
C ASP A 470 15.52 5.63 17.94
N THR A 471 16.22 5.02 18.90
CA THR A 471 17.46 4.32 18.58
C THR A 471 17.16 3.06 17.79
N ARG A 472 18.06 2.69 16.87
CA ARG A 472 17.86 1.57 15.94
C ARG A 472 19.06 0.64 15.91
N VAL A 473 18.78 -0.64 15.73
CA VAL A 473 19.74 -1.68 15.38
C VAL A 473 19.36 -2.33 14.04
N GLY A 474 20.38 -2.76 13.29
CA GLY A 474 20.29 -3.21 11.89
C GLY A 474 20.78 -2.17 10.87
N PRO A 475 20.73 -2.46 9.56
CA PRO A 475 20.22 -3.70 8.96
C PRO A 475 21.07 -4.93 9.29
N VAL A 476 20.39 -6.07 9.48
CA VAL A 476 20.96 -7.37 9.10
C VAL A 476 20.20 -7.82 7.86
N HIS A 477 20.91 -7.89 6.75
CA HIS A 477 20.42 -8.31 5.45
C HIS A 477 20.96 -9.71 5.15
N HIS A 478 20.05 -10.65 4.86
CA HIS A 478 20.36 -12.06 4.71
C HIS A 478 19.69 -12.59 3.45
N ALA A 479 20.48 -13.14 2.53
CA ALA A 479 19.96 -13.96 1.43
C ALA A 479 19.52 -15.30 2.02
N THR A 480 18.26 -15.69 1.81
CA THR A 480 17.73 -16.92 2.38
C THR A 480 18.30 -18.10 1.60
N GLY A 481 19.07 -18.98 2.28
CA GLY A 481 19.79 -20.07 1.64
C GLY A 481 18.90 -21.07 0.89
N ALA A 482 19.51 -21.79 -0.06
CA ALA A 482 18.83 -22.68 -1.01
C ALA A 482 17.78 -23.63 -0.38
N GLY A 483 16.52 -23.53 -0.84
CA GLY A 483 15.37 -24.27 -0.32
C GLY A 483 14.05 -23.90 -1.02
N ASP A 484 12.93 -23.94 -0.29
CA ASP A 484 11.60 -23.51 -0.78
C ASP A 484 11.47 -21.97 -0.88
N ASP A 485 12.56 -21.23 -0.75
CA ASP A 485 12.64 -19.76 -0.68
C ASP A 485 12.92 -19.16 -2.07
N PHE A 486 12.00 -19.40 -3.00
CA PHE A 486 11.99 -18.86 -4.37
C PHE A 486 10.73 -18.01 -4.60
N LEU A 487 10.51 -17.49 -5.82
CA LEU A 487 9.27 -16.80 -6.21
C LEU A 487 8.01 -17.62 -5.85
N ASP A 488 7.06 -17.02 -5.12
CA ASP A 488 5.86 -17.66 -4.55
C ASP A 488 6.15 -18.81 -3.57
N GLY A 489 7.39 -18.90 -3.09
CA GLY A 489 7.89 -19.92 -2.18
C GLY A 489 7.39 -19.75 -0.74
N LYS A 490 8.12 -20.34 0.20
CA LYS A 490 7.80 -20.30 1.65
C LYS A 490 7.79 -18.87 2.19
N ARG A 491 8.59 -17.95 1.64
CA ARG A 491 8.69 -16.57 2.11
C ARG A 491 7.57 -15.65 1.62
N ALA A 492 6.81 -16.02 0.60
CA ALA A 492 5.78 -15.16 0.01
C ALA A 492 4.48 -15.21 0.84
N LEU A 493 3.89 -14.04 1.15
CA LEU A 493 2.56 -13.98 1.78
C LEU A 493 1.49 -14.37 0.75
N ARG A 494 0.37 -14.89 1.22
CA ARG A 494 -0.76 -15.23 0.35
C ARG A 494 -1.49 -13.97 -0.05
N THR A 495 -2.08 -13.97 -1.26
CA THR A 495 -3.01 -12.90 -1.62
C THR A 495 -4.36 -13.12 -0.94
N ASN A 496 -5.21 -12.10 -0.91
CA ASN A 496 -6.59 -12.25 -0.39
C ASN A 496 -7.42 -13.28 -1.16
N GLU A 497 -7.08 -13.51 -2.44
CA GLU A 497 -7.80 -14.43 -3.32
C GLU A 497 -7.32 -15.89 -3.18
N GLU A 498 -6.12 -16.11 -2.63
CA GLU A 498 -5.55 -17.45 -2.48
C GLU A 498 -6.10 -18.16 -1.22
N ALA A 499 -6.70 -19.33 -1.40
CA ALA A 499 -7.18 -20.16 -0.29
C ALA A 499 -6.04 -20.55 0.66
N GLY A 500 -6.11 -20.13 1.91
CA GLY A 500 -5.09 -20.35 2.93
C GLY A 500 -5.14 -19.23 3.96
N PHE A 501 -4.04 -19.04 4.69
CA PHE A 501 -3.95 -17.96 5.66
C PHE A 501 -2.49 -17.62 5.96
N ASP A 502 -2.27 -16.36 6.33
CA ASP A 502 -1.08 -15.89 7.00
C ASP A 502 -1.42 -15.59 8.46
N ALA A 503 -0.53 -15.95 9.37
CA ALA A 503 -0.79 -15.86 10.80
C ALA A 503 0.31 -15.12 11.56
N LEU A 504 -0.10 -14.28 12.51
CA LEU A 504 0.75 -13.68 13.52
C LEU A 504 0.82 -14.61 14.74
N LEU A 505 1.97 -14.58 15.42
CA LEU A 505 2.16 -15.15 16.75
C LEU A 505 1.81 -16.66 16.79
N PHE A 506 2.26 -17.42 15.78
CA PHE A 506 1.89 -18.83 15.53
C PHE A 506 3.07 -19.83 15.46
N PHE A 507 2.78 -21.09 15.80
CA PHE A 507 3.60 -22.31 15.82
C PHE A 507 4.19 -22.81 14.46
N THR A 508 5.33 -23.52 14.43
CA THR A 508 5.68 -24.39 13.29
C THR A 508 6.08 -25.82 13.63
N ASN A 509 5.71 -26.67 12.67
CA ASN A 509 5.91 -28.09 12.41
C ASN A 509 5.59 -29.11 13.53
N ASN A 510 4.44 -29.75 13.32
CA ASN A 510 4.02 -31.04 13.85
C ASN A 510 3.27 -31.00 15.18
N TRP A 511 2.29 -31.89 15.31
CA TRP A 511 1.45 -32.13 16.49
C TRP A 511 2.22 -32.59 17.76
N TRP A 512 3.48 -32.19 17.92
CA TRP A 512 4.43 -32.67 18.91
C TRP A 512 5.05 -31.49 19.68
N SER A 513 5.19 -31.70 20.98
CA SER A 513 5.82 -30.80 21.96
C SER A 513 7.29 -30.51 21.63
N PRO A 514 7.83 -29.30 21.94
CA PRO A 514 7.19 -28.20 22.70
C PRO A 514 6.55 -27.10 21.84
N VAL A 515 5.65 -26.30 22.43
CA VAL A 515 4.99 -25.15 21.79
C VAL A 515 5.87 -23.91 21.91
N TYR A 516 6.25 -23.25 20.83
CA TYR A 516 7.22 -22.15 20.86
C TYR A 516 6.61 -20.76 21.09
N THR A 517 5.44 -20.60 21.69
CA THR A 517 4.79 -19.27 21.75
C THR A 517 4.91 -18.69 23.16
N HIS A 518 5.09 -17.38 23.24
CA HIS A 518 5.06 -16.62 24.48
C HIS A 518 3.87 -15.65 24.49
N SER A 519 3.45 -15.22 25.67
CA SER A 519 2.47 -14.13 25.80
C SER A 519 3.18 -12.80 25.61
N GLY A 520 2.45 -11.74 25.27
CA GLY A 520 3.05 -10.42 25.08
C GLY A 520 2.00 -9.35 24.86
N TYR A 521 2.46 -8.15 24.54
CA TYR A 521 1.62 -7.02 24.16
C TYR A 521 2.02 -6.55 22.78
N VAL A 522 1.04 -6.13 22.00
CA VAL A 522 1.23 -5.46 20.71
C VAL A 522 0.37 -4.21 20.68
N SER A 523 0.96 -3.07 20.33
CA SER A 523 0.22 -1.80 20.18
C SER A 523 -0.20 -1.57 18.74
N SER A 524 0.57 -2.05 17.78
CA SER A 524 0.25 -1.86 16.37
C SER A 524 0.93 -2.89 15.48
N ILE A 525 0.27 -3.22 14.38
CA ILE A 525 0.77 -4.08 13.30
C ILE A 525 0.51 -3.36 11.98
N GLN A 526 1.48 -3.37 11.07
CA GLN A 526 1.31 -2.87 9.71
C GLN A 526 1.95 -3.85 8.73
N VAL A 527 1.25 -4.17 7.65
CA VAL A 527 1.80 -4.89 6.50
C VAL A 527 1.84 -3.94 5.33
N ARG A 528 3.02 -3.84 4.72
CA ARG A 528 3.19 -3.14 3.46
C ARG A 528 3.43 -4.11 2.32
N ASP A 529 2.80 -3.88 1.17
CA ASP A 529 2.87 -4.75 -0.01
C ASP A 529 4.08 -4.43 -0.92
N TYR A 530 5.17 -3.95 -0.32
CA TYR A 530 6.44 -3.74 -0.98
C TYR A 530 7.60 -3.88 0.02
N ALA A 531 8.79 -4.14 -0.51
CA ALA A 531 10.01 -4.16 0.27
C ALA A 531 10.44 -2.72 0.59
N MET A 532 10.26 -2.28 1.84
CA MET A 532 10.60 -0.91 2.23
C MET A 532 12.11 -0.64 2.03
N PRO A 533 12.49 0.42 1.31
CA PRO A 533 13.89 0.78 1.14
C PRO A 533 14.48 1.23 2.49
N PRO A 534 15.82 1.06 2.69
CA PRO A 534 16.46 1.39 3.95
C PRO A 534 16.25 2.83 4.44
N ALA A 535 16.10 3.78 3.50
CA ALA A 535 15.85 5.19 3.80
C ALA A 535 14.47 5.41 4.42
N GLU A 536 13.45 4.68 3.96
CA GLU A 536 12.10 4.77 4.50
C GLU A 536 12.01 4.11 5.88
N VAL A 537 12.66 2.95 6.07
CA VAL A 537 12.81 2.37 7.41
C VAL A 537 13.58 3.30 8.35
N ALA A 538 14.45 4.18 7.83
CA ALA A 538 15.15 5.18 8.63
C ALA A 538 14.29 6.40 9.00
N ALA A 539 13.20 6.63 8.29
CA ALA A 539 12.21 7.65 8.62
C ALA A 539 11.19 7.16 9.67
N LEU A 540 11.03 5.85 9.86
CA LEU A 540 10.14 5.31 10.88
C LEU A 540 10.59 5.71 12.30
N PRO A 541 9.71 6.30 13.12
CA PRO A 541 9.97 6.45 14.54
C PRO A 541 9.90 5.09 15.23
N GLY A 542 10.35 5.04 16.48
CA GLY A 542 10.04 3.93 17.39
C GLY A 542 8.54 3.82 17.68
N PRO A 543 8.13 2.84 18.51
CA PRO A 543 6.74 2.67 18.91
C PRO A 543 6.16 3.93 19.56
N ARG A 544 4.90 4.23 19.23
CA ARG A 544 4.13 5.39 19.70
C ARG A 544 2.69 4.98 19.96
N ALA A 545 2.00 5.69 20.85
CA ALA A 545 0.57 5.54 21.10
C ALA A 545 -0.23 5.85 19.83
N ALA A 546 0.24 6.76 18.98
CA ALA A 546 -0.29 7.03 17.65
C ALA A 546 -0.04 5.92 16.59
N GLY A 547 0.52 4.77 16.98
CA GLY A 547 0.68 3.62 16.09
C GLY A 547 1.85 3.70 15.10
N ILE A 548 1.76 2.91 14.03
CA ILE A 548 2.76 2.88 12.93
C ILE A 548 2.35 3.90 11.86
N PRO A 549 3.22 4.84 11.46
CA PRO A 549 2.87 5.78 10.41
C PRO A 549 2.58 5.10 9.07
N CYS A 550 1.58 5.61 8.35
CA CYS A 550 1.37 5.34 6.94
C CYS A 550 1.94 6.53 6.13
N ASP A 551 2.97 6.30 5.33
CA ASP A 551 3.72 7.35 4.61
C ASP A 551 3.38 7.32 3.10
N PRO A 552 3.17 8.46 2.40
CA PRO A 552 3.10 9.82 2.91
C PRO A 552 1.64 10.19 3.06
N VAL A 553 1.21 10.27 4.32
CA VAL A 553 -0.15 10.61 4.68
C VAL A 553 -1.06 9.42 4.32
N CYS A 554 -1.21 8.45 5.25
CA CYS A 554 -2.60 8.10 5.63
C CYS A 554 -3.30 9.44 5.69
N PRO A 555 -4.47 9.67 5.07
CA PRO A 555 -5.24 10.83 5.44
C PRO A 555 -5.35 10.76 6.97
N GLU A 556 -4.47 11.47 7.68
CA GLU A 556 -4.91 12.31 8.76
C GLU A 556 -6.12 12.93 8.12
N CYS A 557 -7.24 12.59 8.70
CA CYS A 557 -8.49 13.17 8.41
C CYS A 557 -8.43 14.35 9.38
N PRO A 558 -7.70 15.46 9.10
CA PRO A 558 -7.65 16.57 10.04
C PRO A 558 -9.05 17.11 10.30
N GLU A 559 -10.00 16.79 9.42
CA GLU A 559 -11.42 16.98 9.59
C GLU A 559 -12.08 16.10 10.69
N ASP A 560 -11.51 14.94 11.05
CA ASP A 560 -11.83 14.15 12.25
C ASP A 560 -11.01 14.67 13.44
N ILE A 561 -11.46 15.80 13.95
CA ILE A 561 -10.78 16.54 15.02
C ILE A 561 -10.84 15.77 16.35
N ASN A 562 -11.81 14.87 16.51
CA ASN A 562 -12.02 14.13 17.74
C ASN A 562 -11.38 12.73 17.76
N GLY A 563 -10.93 12.25 16.59
CA GLY A 563 -10.21 10.98 16.43
C GLY A 563 -11.11 9.76 16.58
N ASP A 564 -12.39 9.85 16.23
CA ASP A 564 -13.32 8.70 16.29
C ASP A 564 -13.43 7.93 14.96
N GLY A 565 -12.61 8.30 13.98
CA GLY A 565 -12.54 7.70 12.65
C GLY A 565 -13.63 8.18 11.69
N VAL A 566 -14.48 9.17 12.07
CA VAL A 566 -15.61 9.63 11.25
C VAL A 566 -15.76 11.14 11.27
N VAL A 567 -15.56 11.80 10.13
CA VAL A 567 -15.81 13.24 9.98
C VAL A 567 -17.30 13.53 10.13
N SER A 568 -17.70 14.04 11.30
CA SER A 568 -19.11 14.13 11.66
C SER A 568 -19.43 15.37 12.50
N LEU A 569 -20.65 15.46 13.03
CA LEU A 569 -21.09 16.63 13.78
C LEU A 569 -20.26 16.92 15.05
N PRO A 570 -19.76 15.92 15.81
CA PRO A 570 -18.80 16.12 16.89
C PRO A 570 -17.56 16.91 16.47
N ASP A 571 -16.95 16.59 15.34
CA ASP A 571 -15.76 17.30 14.82
C ASP A 571 -16.09 18.74 14.44
N LEU A 572 -17.20 18.92 13.71
CA LEU A 572 -17.70 20.25 13.39
C LEU A 572 -17.93 21.09 14.65
N ALA A 573 -18.36 20.46 15.75
CA ALA A 573 -18.57 21.15 17.02
C ALA A 573 -17.25 21.63 17.63
N ILE A 574 -16.15 20.88 17.50
CA ILE A 574 -14.82 21.29 17.97
C ILE A 574 -14.31 22.46 17.12
N LEU A 575 -14.37 22.33 15.78
CA LEU A 575 -13.98 23.40 14.85
C LEU A 575 -14.75 24.69 15.13
N LEU A 576 -16.06 24.61 15.23
CA LEU A 576 -16.90 25.79 15.46
C LEU A 576 -16.71 26.38 16.86
N ALA A 577 -16.33 25.58 17.87
CA ALA A 577 -16.05 26.08 19.21
C ALA A 577 -14.79 26.95 19.26
N ASN A 578 -13.82 26.70 18.37
CA ASN A 578 -12.56 27.42 18.28
C ASN A 578 -12.51 28.42 17.11
N PHE A 579 -13.60 28.59 16.36
CA PHE A 579 -13.63 29.43 15.16
C PHE A 579 -13.20 30.88 15.43
N GLY A 580 -12.17 31.34 14.73
CA GLY A 580 -11.55 32.67 14.87
C GLY A 580 -10.38 32.72 15.86
N ARG A 581 -9.95 31.59 16.43
CA ARG A 581 -8.74 31.48 17.26
C ARG A 581 -7.49 31.60 16.37
N THR A 582 -6.39 32.15 16.90
CA THR A 582 -5.15 32.46 16.16
C THR A 582 -3.89 31.92 16.88
N ASP A 583 -4.09 30.92 17.72
CA ASP A 583 -3.10 30.14 18.48
C ASP A 583 -3.63 28.70 18.63
N ALA A 584 -4.12 28.16 17.53
CA ALA A 584 -4.79 26.87 17.45
C ALA A 584 -3.87 25.79 16.84
N GLY A 585 -4.07 24.55 17.27
CA GLY A 585 -3.52 23.36 16.62
C GLY A 585 -4.63 22.49 16.01
N PRO A 586 -4.30 21.34 15.41
CA PRO A 586 -5.26 20.42 14.81
C PRO A 586 -6.38 20.00 15.77
N GLU A 587 -6.08 19.79 17.05
CA GLU A 587 -7.05 19.45 18.10
C GLU A 587 -8.07 20.57 18.39
N ASP A 588 -7.75 21.79 17.98
CA ASP A 588 -8.64 22.95 18.07
C ASP A 588 -9.44 23.14 16.77
N GLY A 589 -9.21 22.36 15.72
CA GLY A 589 -9.85 22.50 14.41
C GLY A 589 -9.10 23.40 13.41
N ASP A 590 -7.79 23.59 13.60
CA ASP A 590 -6.89 24.15 12.58
C ASP A 590 -6.46 23.03 11.62
N ILE A 591 -7.29 22.82 10.59
CA ILE A 591 -7.22 21.67 9.67
C ILE A 591 -6.09 21.86 8.66
N ASN A 592 -5.81 23.11 8.27
CA ASN A 592 -4.75 23.42 7.31
C ASN A 592 -3.38 23.73 7.96
N GLY A 593 -3.31 23.79 9.29
CA GLY A 593 -2.09 24.02 10.07
C GLY A 593 -1.54 25.45 9.98
N ASP A 594 -2.37 26.45 9.66
CA ASP A 594 -1.95 27.85 9.52
C ASP A 594 -1.88 28.61 10.86
N GLY A 595 -2.20 27.93 11.96
CA GLY A 595 -2.25 28.43 13.33
C GLY A 595 -3.56 29.15 13.66
N SER A 596 -4.56 29.16 12.76
CA SER A 596 -5.81 29.89 12.94
C SER A 596 -7.04 29.15 12.41
N VAL A 597 -8.01 28.85 13.27
CA VAL A 597 -9.29 28.23 12.85
C VAL A 597 -10.17 29.24 12.11
N ASN A 598 -10.38 29.05 10.82
CA ASN A 598 -11.07 30.01 9.97
C ASN A 598 -11.91 29.35 8.84
N LEU A 599 -12.34 30.16 7.87
CA LEU A 599 -13.18 29.71 6.75
C LEU A 599 -12.47 28.69 5.85
N ALA A 600 -11.13 28.70 5.80
CA ALA A 600 -10.34 27.71 5.09
C ALA A 600 -10.50 26.32 5.73
N ASP A 601 -10.40 26.23 7.05
CA ASP A 601 -10.59 24.98 7.81
C ASP A 601 -12.01 24.46 7.67
N LEU A 602 -13.01 25.34 7.79
CA LEU A 602 -14.41 24.96 7.59
C LEU A 602 -14.68 24.46 6.16
N ALA A 603 -13.98 25.00 5.16
CA ALA A 603 -14.13 24.55 3.77
C ALA A 603 -13.54 23.15 3.56
N LEU A 604 -12.38 22.87 4.19
CA LEU A 604 -11.77 21.54 4.21
C LEU A 604 -12.68 20.54 4.94
N PHE A 605 -13.15 20.90 6.13
CA PHE A 605 -14.13 20.12 6.91
C PHE A 605 -15.36 19.72 6.10
N LEU A 606 -16.01 20.70 5.45
CA LEU A 606 -17.23 20.44 4.68
C LEU A 606 -16.98 19.58 3.43
N SER A 607 -15.74 19.53 2.94
CA SER A 607 -15.37 18.69 1.80
C SER A 607 -15.24 17.21 2.18
N ALA A 608 -14.95 16.91 3.44
CA ALA A 608 -14.85 15.56 3.98
C ALA A 608 -16.06 15.15 4.86
N TYR A 609 -17.06 16.02 5.07
CA TYR A 609 -18.17 15.70 5.97
C TYR A 609 -18.92 14.41 5.59
N GLY A 610 -18.96 13.46 6.52
CA GLY A 610 -19.58 12.15 6.35
C GLY A 610 -18.65 11.07 5.77
N THR A 611 -17.35 11.35 5.60
CA THR A 611 -16.35 10.32 5.26
C THR A 611 -15.89 9.58 6.51
N THR A 612 -15.61 8.30 6.34
CA THR A 612 -14.84 7.50 7.30
C THR A 612 -13.37 7.63 6.96
N CYS A 613 -12.57 7.90 7.97
CA CYS A 613 -11.13 8.03 7.86
C CYS A 613 -10.55 6.61 7.92
N SER A 614 -9.87 6.17 6.86
CA SER A 614 -9.27 4.83 6.72
C SER A 614 -7.83 4.92 6.28
#